data_AF-A0A661F0T1-F1
#
_entry.id   AF-A0A661F0T1-F1
#
_cell.length_a   1.000
_cell.length_b   1.000
_cell.length_c   1.000
_cell.angle_alpha   90.00
_cell.angle_beta   90.00
_cell.angle_gamma   90.00
#
_symmetry.space_group_name_H-M   'P 1'
#
loop_
_entity.id
_entity.type
_entity.pdbx_description
1 polymer ?
#
loop_
_entity_poly.entity_id
_entity_poly.type
_entity_poly.pdbx_seq_one_letter_code
_entity_poly.pdbx_strand_id
1 'polypeptide(L)'
;PFIGLRYTGLINNKWNWHLRGDVGGFDVGSDFAWRVDAGTTYRFDKHWEAAIFYKILDMDYETGTSGTPSIFKWDGQEKGLTLGIGYHF
;
A
#
# COMPACT_ATOMS: atom_id res chain seq x y z
N PRO A 1 -14.12 5.28 -4.24
CA PRO A 1 -14.05 4.94 -2.78
C PRO A 1 -12.95 3.89 -2.53
N PHE A 2 -12.38 3.82 -1.33
CA PHE A 2 -11.40 2.79 -0.93
C PHE A 2 -11.83 2.10 0.36
N ILE A 3 -11.63 0.79 0.41
CA ILE A 3 -11.84 -0.05 1.60
C ILE A 3 -10.54 -0.83 1.82
N GLY A 4 -10.12 -0.98 3.07
CA GLY A 4 -8.87 -1.66 3.38
C GLY A 4 -8.85 -2.26 4.77
N LEU A 5 -7.84 -3.11 4.98
CA LEU A 5 -7.54 -3.77 6.24
C LEU A 5 -6.09 -3.47 6.62
N ARG A 6 -5.88 -3.26 7.92
CA ARG A 6 -4.55 -3.11 8.50
C ARG A 6 -4.39 -4.07 9.66
N TYR A 7 -3.25 -4.75 9.68
CA TYR A 7 -2.83 -5.59 10.78
C TYR A 7 -1.47 -5.12 11.32
N THR A 8 -1.29 -5.19 12.63
CA THR A 8 -0.01 -4.96 13.29
C THR A 8 0.16 -6.01 14.38
N GLY A 9 1.27 -6.74 14.33
CA GLY A 9 1.58 -7.80 15.29
C GLY A 9 2.92 -7.57 15.97
N LEU A 10 2.97 -7.87 17.26
CA LEU A 10 4.22 -7.89 18.02
C LEU A 10 4.94 -9.21 17.73
N ILE A 11 6.20 -9.14 17.29
CA ILE A 11 7.07 -10.32 17.18
C ILE A 11 7.74 -10.54 18.54
N ASN A 12 8.22 -9.46 19.15
CA ASN A 12 8.81 -9.44 20.49
C ASN A 12 8.80 -8.01 21.04
N ASN A 13 9.50 -7.79 22.17
CA ASN A 13 9.57 -6.48 22.83
C ASN A 13 10.29 -5.38 22.03
N LYS A 14 10.86 -5.67 20.85
CA LYS A 14 11.54 -4.69 20.01
C LYS A 14 11.05 -4.66 18.57
N TRP A 15 10.47 -5.75 18.09
CA TRP A 15 10.09 -5.90 16.69
C TRP A 15 8.59 -6.02 16.51
N ASN A 16 8.06 -5.24 15.57
CA ASN A 16 6.68 -5.31 15.12
C ASN A 16 6.64 -5.61 13.63
N TRP A 17 5.61 -6.31 13.17
CA TRP A 17 5.31 -6.39 11.74
C TRP A 17 4.00 -5.67 11.44
N HIS A 18 3.91 -5.16 10.22
CA HIS A 18 2.78 -4.39 9.72
C HIS A 18 2.40 -4.91 8.34
N LEU A 19 1.10 -5.06 8.14
CA LEU A 19 0.53 -5.39 6.85
C LEU A 19 -0.69 -4.51 6.62
N ARG A 20 -0.81 -4.00 5.40
CA ARG A 20 -1.96 -3.24 4.95
C ARG A 20 -2.31 -3.68 3.54
N GLY A 21 -3.60 -3.85 3.31
CA GLY A 21 -4.17 -4.06 1.98
C GLY A 21 -5.35 -3.12 1.79
N ASP A 22 -5.35 -2.34 0.72
CA ASP A 22 -6.48 -1.49 0.34
C ASP A 22 -6.91 -1.79 -1.10
N VAL A 23 -8.20 -1.67 -1.35
CA VAL A 23 -8.80 -1.81 -2.69
C VAL A 23 -9.85 -0.71 -2.91
N GLY A 24 -9.92 -0.17 -4.12
CA GLY A 24 -10.84 0.91 -4.43
C GLY A 24 -10.81 1.31 -5.89
N GLY A 25 -11.25 2.53 -6.15
CA GLY A 25 -11.33 3.10 -7.49
C GLY A 25 -12.70 2.99 -8.16
N PHE A 26 -13.63 2.21 -7.62
CA PHE A 26 -14.96 1.86 -8.18
C PHE A 26 -16.01 2.99 -8.37
N ASP A 27 -15.65 4.17 -8.87
CA ASP A 27 -16.62 5.25 -9.14
C ASP A 27 -17.18 5.18 -10.58
N VAL A 28 -18.22 5.99 -10.88
CA VAL A 28 -19.03 6.03 -12.12
C VAL A 28 -18.16 6.35 -13.35
N GLY A 29 -17.34 5.39 -13.78
CA GLY A 29 -16.48 5.48 -14.96
C GLY A 29 -14.99 5.16 -14.77
N SER A 30 -14.53 4.56 -13.66
CA SER A 30 -13.09 4.31 -13.45
C SER A 30 -12.80 3.04 -12.62
N ASP A 31 -12.00 2.14 -13.20
CA ASP A 31 -10.62 1.78 -12.84
C ASP A 31 -10.33 1.28 -11.42
N PHE A 32 -10.20 -0.04 -11.34
CA PHE A 32 -9.81 -0.78 -10.16
C PHE A 32 -8.36 -0.44 -9.75
N ALA A 33 -8.17 -0.10 -8.48
CA ALA A 33 -6.85 0.11 -7.90
C ALA A 33 -6.71 -0.69 -6.61
N TRP A 34 -5.57 -1.35 -6.42
CA TRP A 34 -5.24 -2.06 -5.19
C TRP A 34 -3.83 -1.72 -4.72
N ARG A 35 -3.65 -1.75 -3.40
CA ARG A 35 -2.38 -1.46 -2.73
C ARG A 35 -2.12 -2.48 -1.64
N VAL A 36 -0.86 -2.91 -1.55
CA VAL A 36 -0.35 -3.72 -0.43
C VAL A 36 0.91 -3.08 0.12
N ASP A 37 0.97 -2.91 1.44
CA ASP A 37 2.17 -2.52 2.17
C ASP A 37 2.51 -3.58 3.21
N ALA A 38 3.76 -4.02 3.25
CA ALA A 38 4.26 -4.94 4.26
C ALA A 38 5.60 -4.44 4.81
N GLY A 39 5.79 -4.52 6.12
CA GLY A 39 7.01 -4.01 6.72
C GLY A 39 7.18 -4.38 8.16
N THR A 40 8.29 -3.93 8.73
CA THR A 40 8.64 -4.15 10.13
C THR A 40 9.21 -2.89 10.74
N THR A 41 9.01 -2.72 12.04
CA THR A 41 9.70 -1.70 12.83
C THR A 41 10.55 -2.33 13.91
N TYR A 42 11.68 -1.67 14.21
CA TYR A 42 12.62 -2.05 15.25
C TYR A 42 12.81 -0.91 16.24
N ARG A 43 12.43 -1.16 17.49
CA ARG A 43 12.63 -0.25 18.61
C ARG A 43 14.03 -0.41 19.19
N PHE A 44 14.91 0.56 18.90
CA PHE A 44 16.28 0.57 19.40
C PHE A 44 16.45 1.36 20.70
N ASP A 45 15.49 2.21 21.04
CA ASP A 45 15.40 2.88 22.34
C ASP A 45 13.92 2.97 22.78
N LYS A 46 13.64 3.24 24.06
CA LYS A 46 12.27 3.42 24.57
C LYS A 46 11.48 4.49 23.80
N HIS A 47 12.16 5.49 23.25
CA HIS A 47 11.53 6.55 22.47
C HIS A 47 11.76 6.45 20.97
N TRP A 48 12.60 5.53 20.47
CA TRP A 48 12.98 5.55 19.05
C TRP A 48 12.78 4.20 18.37
N GLU A 49 12.24 4.26 17.17
CA GLU A 49 12.15 3.10 16.27
C GLU A 49 12.65 3.42 14.87
N ALA A 50 13.12 2.39 14.17
CA ALA A 50 13.38 2.42 12.74
C ALA A 50 12.34 1.58 12.00
N ALA A 51 12.05 1.96 10.76
CA ALA A 51 11.01 1.37 9.94
C ALA A 51 11.54 0.97 8.57
N ILE A 52 11.15 -0.21 8.09
CA ILE A 52 11.36 -0.64 6.71
C ILE A 52 10.08 -1.27 6.17
N PHE A 53 9.64 -0.80 5.01
CA PHE A 53 8.40 -1.23 4.36
C PHE A 53 8.63 -1.44 2.87
N TYR A 54 7.94 -2.42 2.32
CA TYR A 54 7.80 -2.63 0.90
C TYR A 54 6.35 -2.38 0.48
N LYS A 55 6.20 -1.64 -0.60
CA LYS A 55 4.93 -1.14 -1.13
C LYS A 55 4.73 -1.63 -2.54
N ILE A 56 3.53 -2.10 -2.83
CA ILE A 56 3.03 -2.39 -4.18
C ILE A 56 1.72 -1.63 -4.35
N LEU A 57 1.61 -0.88 -5.42
CA LEU A 57 0.40 -0.21 -5.88
C LEU A 57 0.20 -0.57 -7.34
N ASP A 58 -1.02 -0.91 -7.68
CA ASP A 58 -1.40 -1.37 -9.01
C ASP A 58 -2.73 -0.71 -9.35
N MET A 59 -2.78 -0.11 -10.53
CA MET A 59 -3.92 0.66 -10.99
C MET A 59 -4.21 0.26 -12.43
N ASP A 60 -5.36 -0.39 -12.62
CA ASP A 60 -5.87 -0.76 -13.93
C ASP A 60 -6.72 0.41 -14.44
N TYR A 61 -6.14 1.27 -15.28
CA TYR A 61 -6.85 2.39 -15.90
C TYR A 61 -7.48 1.92 -17.23
N GLU A 62 -8.78 1.64 -17.23
CA GLU A 62 -9.64 1.37 -18.39
C GLU A 62 -10.50 2.60 -18.75
N THR A 63 -9.98 3.51 -19.57
CA THR A 63 -10.83 4.54 -20.20
C THR A 63 -11.22 4.10 -21.63
N GLY A 64 -12.50 3.76 -21.86
CA GLY A 64 -13.05 3.52 -23.20
C GLY A 64 -14.30 2.62 -23.26
N THR A 65 -15.19 2.87 -24.22
CA THR A 65 -16.37 2.02 -24.49
C THR A 65 -15.93 0.74 -25.19
N SER A 66 -16.24 -0.43 -24.61
CA SER A 66 -15.98 -1.74 -25.23
C SER A 66 -16.52 -1.77 -26.67
N GLY A 67 -15.64 -2.07 -27.65
CA GLY A 67 -16.01 -2.16 -29.07
C GLY A 67 -15.71 -0.92 -29.92
N THR A 68 -15.01 0.10 -29.40
CA THR A 68 -14.51 1.24 -30.19
C THR A 68 -12.98 1.32 -30.21
N PRO A 69 -12.35 1.95 -31.24
CA PRO A 69 -10.89 2.01 -31.41
C PRO A 69 -10.13 2.83 -30.34
N SER A 70 -10.82 3.39 -29.35
CA SER A 70 -10.29 4.34 -28.38
C SER A 70 -10.01 3.72 -26.99
N ILE A 71 -9.84 2.40 -26.89
CA ILE A 71 -9.41 1.77 -25.63
C ILE A 71 -7.98 2.23 -25.32
N PHE A 72 -7.84 3.08 -24.31
CA PHE A 72 -6.56 3.38 -23.69
C PHE A 72 -6.52 2.59 -22.38
N LYS A 73 -5.88 1.41 -22.44
CA LYS A 73 -5.61 0.59 -21.27
C LYS A 73 -4.22 0.94 -20.76
N TRP A 74 -4.13 1.49 -19.55
CA TRP A 74 -2.87 1.77 -18.89
C TRP A 74 -2.75 0.91 -17.63
N ASP A 75 -1.86 -0.08 -17.71
CA ASP A 75 -1.52 -0.99 -16.61
C ASP A 75 -0.28 -0.41 -15.92
N GLY A 76 -0.49 0.30 -14.81
CA GLY A 76 0.58 0.94 -14.06
C GLY A 76 0.84 0.25 -12.73
N GLN A 77 1.99 -0.41 -12.61
CA GLN A 77 2.43 -1.02 -11.36
C GLN A 77 3.60 -0.26 -10.75
N GLU A 78 3.40 0.28 -9.55
CA GLU A 78 4.42 0.94 -8.74
C GLU A 78 4.87 0.00 -7.62
N LYS A 79 6.19 -0.18 -7.49
CA LYS A 79 6.81 -0.92 -6.38
C LYS A 79 7.91 -0.09 -5.76
N GLY A 80 8.01 -0.11 -4.43
CA GLY A 80 9.01 0.71 -3.74
C GLY A 80 9.37 0.22 -2.35
N LEU A 81 10.62 0.51 -1.98
CA LEU A 81 11.10 0.39 -0.60
C LEU A 81 10.93 1.73 0.12
N THR A 82 10.47 1.69 1.35
CA THR A 82 10.35 2.86 2.24
C THR A 82 11.16 2.60 3.51
N LEU A 83 11.94 3.61 3.92
CA LEU A 83 12.70 3.63 5.17
C LEU A 83 12.21 4.80 6.03
N GLY A 84 12.23 4.64 7.36
CA GLY A 84 11.79 5.68 8.27
C GLY A 84 12.37 5.57 9.67
N ILE A 85 12.26 6.68 10.42
CA ILE A 85 12.60 6.76 11.84
C ILE A 85 11.41 7.40 12.57
N GLY A 86 11.00 6.81 13.69
CA GLY A 86 9.87 7.25 14.50
C GLY A 86 10.29 7.60 15.93
N TYR A 87 9.65 8.60 16.51
CA TYR A 87 9.81 8.98 17.92
C TYR A 87 8.51 8.74 18.70
N HIS A 88 8.61 8.13 19.88
CA HIS A 88 7.53 7.88 20.82
C HIS A 88 7.68 8.82 22.03
N PHE A 89 6.64 9.59 22.31
CA PHE A 89 6.56 10.53 23.45
C PHE A 89 6.16 9.83 24.75
#